data_AF-A0A504Z442-F1
#
_entry.id   AF-A0A504Z442-F1
#
_cell.length_a   1.000
_cell.length_b   1.000
_cell.length_c   1.000
_cell.angle_alpha   90.00
_cell.angle_beta   90.00
_cell.angle_gamma   90.00
#
_symmetry.space_group_name_H-M   'P 1'
#
loop_
_entity.id
_entity.type
_entity.pdbx_description
1 polymer ?
#
loop_
_entity_poly.entity_id
_entity_poly.type
_entity_poly.pdbx_seq_one_letter_code
_entity_poly.pdbx_strand_id
1 'polypeptide(L)'
;MHSGYLGITGLEVVQQWYKEIKHFRFGEEKQKNCNEFPQMIWKGTRRAGFGRASLPHGCAIFVVGFYMDRGNVEGGYTENVPPLIETKAILPFDELLIKQLC
;
A
#
# COMPACT_ATOMS: atom_id res chain seq x y z
N MET A 1 14.97 26.48 -18.35
CA MET A 1 13.94 25.45 -18.61
C MET A 1 13.91 24.54 -17.39
N HIS A 2 12.91 24.67 -16.52
CA HIS A 2 12.77 23.79 -15.35
C HIS A 2 12.22 22.44 -15.82
N SER A 3 13.06 21.41 -15.84
CA SER A 3 12.66 20.05 -16.16
C SER A 3 11.74 19.54 -15.04
N GLY A 4 10.44 19.54 -15.31
CA GLY A 4 9.41 19.05 -14.43
C GLY A 4 9.38 17.53 -14.40
N TYR A 5 10.05 16.93 -13.42
CA TYR A 5 9.70 15.61 -12.91
C TYR A 5 9.42 15.78 -11.42
N LEU A 6 8.15 16.02 -11.08
CA LEU A 6 7.65 15.90 -9.71
C LEU A 6 7.88 14.45 -9.29
N GLY A 7 8.87 14.22 -8.43
CA GLY A 7 9.18 12.88 -7.94
C GLY A 7 8.03 12.31 -7.13
N ILE A 8 7.76 11.01 -7.28
CA ILE A 8 6.71 10.31 -6.54
C ILE A 8 6.96 10.40 -5.02
N THR A 9 5.90 10.69 -4.29
CA THR A 9 5.88 10.77 -2.83
C THR A 9 5.66 9.40 -2.20
N GLY A 10 6.00 9.26 -0.92
CA GLY A 10 5.67 8.05 -0.16
C GLY A 10 4.16 7.80 -0.11
N LEU A 11 3.36 8.87 -0.04
CA LEU A 11 1.90 8.79 -0.03
C LEU A 11 1.35 8.17 -1.32
N GLU A 12 1.81 8.62 -2.49
CA GLU A 12 1.36 8.08 -3.78
C GLU A 12 1.72 6.60 -3.93
N VAL A 13 2.90 6.18 -3.45
CA VAL A 13 3.31 4.77 -3.48
C VAL A 13 2.42 3.91 -2.58
N VAL A 14 2.21 4.31 -1.32
CA VAL A 14 1.36 3.52 -0.40
C VAL A 14 -0.09 3.49 -0.89
N GLN A 15 -0.58 4.56 -1.51
CA GLN A 15 -1.89 4.55 -2.17
C GLN A 15 -1.94 3.57 -3.33
N GLN A 16 -0.89 3.50 -4.15
CA GLN A 16 -0.82 2.56 -5.26
C GLN A 16 -0.84 1.10 -4.79
N TRP A 17 -0.07 0.78 -3.74
CA TRP A 17 -0.10 -0.54 -3.11
C TRP A 17 -1.47 -0.85 -2.47
N TYR A 18 -2.07 0.11 -1.78
CA TYR A 18 -3.36 -0.09 -1.12
C TYR A 18 -4.52 -0.30 -2.11
N LYS A 19 -4.43 0.21 -3.35
CA LYS A 19 -5.47 0.04 -4.39
C LYS A 19 -5.77 -1.42 -4.73
N GLU A 20 -4.86 -2.36 -4.44
CA GLU A 20 -5.14 -3.79 -4.60
C GLU A 20 -6.32 -4.27 -3.76
N ILE A 21 -6.71 -3.55 -2.69
CA ILE A 21 -7.91 -3.83 -1.90
C ILE A 21 -9.17 -4.00 -2.76
N LYS A 22 -9.24 -3.34 -3.91
CA LYS A 22 -10.38 -3.42 -4.85
C LYS A 22 -10.52 -4.80 -5.50
N HIS A 23 -9.44 -5.57 -5.52
CA HIS A 23 -9.37 -6.91 -6.10
C HIS A 23 -9.16 -8.00 -5.04
N PHE A 24 -8.76 -7.59 -3.83
CA PHE A 24 -8.52 -8.50 -2.72
C PHE A 24 -9.82 -9.04 -2.13
N ARG A 25 -9.90 -10.37 -2.01
CA ARG A 25 -11.03 -11.06 -1.38
C ARG A 25 -10.72 -11.36 0.09
N PHE A 26 -11.43 -10.72 1.01
CA PHE A 26 -11.27 -10.97 2.45
C PHE A 26 -11.76 -12.37 2.83
N GLY A 27 -11.12 -12.97 3.84
CA GLY A 27 -11.45 -14.33 4.29
C GLY A 27 -10.91 -15.46 3.41
N GLU A 28 -10.23 -15.14 2.31
CA GLU A 28 -9.50 -16.10 1.48
C GLU A 28 -8.00 -16.09 1.80
N GLU A 29 -7.33 -17.20 1.45
CA GLU A 29 -5.87 -17.31 1.53
C GLU A 29 -5.15 -16.50 0.44
N LYS A 30 -3.82 -16.66 0.35
CA LYS A 30 -2.94 -15.93 -0.56
C LYS A 30 -3.47 -15.85 -2.00
N GLN A 31 -3.58 -14.62 -2.50
CA GLN A 31 -4.06 -14.31 -3.85
C GLN A 31 -2.89 -13.93 -4.77
N LYS A 32 -2.80 -14.55 -5.95
CA LYS A 32 -1.66 -14.36 -6.88
C LYS A 32 -1.45 -12.91 -7.33
N ASN A 33 -2.53 -12.11 -7.37
CA ASN A 33 -2.54 -10.75 -7.92
C ASN A 33 -2.61 -9.65 -6.85
N CYS A 34 -2.46 -10.00 -5.56
CA CYS A 34 -2.47 -9.02 -4.47
C CYS A 34 -1.36 -9.40 -3.50
N ASN A 35 -0.23 -8.68 -3.56
CA ASN A 35 0.91 -8.95 -2.69
C ASN A 35 1.18 -7.79 -1.74
N GLU A 36 1.03 -6.57 -2.21
CA GLU A 36 1.42 -5.38 -1.49
C GLU A 36 0.37 -5.00 -0.43
N PHE A 37 -0.91 -4.96 -0.79
CA PHE A 37 -1.99 -4.62 0.14
C PHE A 37 -2.03 -5.51 1.40
N PRO A 38 -2.09 -6.85 1.30
CA PRO A 38 -2.18 -7.69 2.50
C PRO A 38 -0.95 -7.54 3.40
N GLN A 39 0.24 -7.26 2.85
CA GLN A 39 1.43 -6.98 3.66
C GLN A 39 1.32 -5.64 4.39
N MET A 40 0.75 -4.60 3.76
CA MET A 40 0.61 -3.28 4.38
C MET A 40 -0.24 -3.32 5.66
N ILE A 41 -1.29 -4.13 5.67
CA ILE A 41 -2.25 -4.22 6.79
C ILE A 41 -2.07 -5.47 7.65
N TRP A 42 -0.99 -6.23 7.43
CA TRP A 42 -0.75 -7.50 8.09
C TRP A 42 -0.66 -7.32 9.62
N LYS A 43 -1.68 -7.80 10.34
CA LYS A 43 -1.83 -7.64 11.79
C LYS A 43 -0.61 -8.08 12.58
N GLY A 44 0.15 -9.08 12.14
CA GLY A 44 1.35 -9.59 12.81
C GLY A 44 2.63 -8.77 12.57
N THR A 45 2.65 -7.88 11.58
CA THR A 45 3.83 -7.05 11.27
C THR A 45 3.95 -5.95 12.33
N ARG A 46 5.16 -5.69 12.83
CA ARG A 46 5.38 -4.73 13.93
C ARG A 46 6.24 -3.54 13.56
N ARG A 47 7.06 -3.68 12.53
CA ARG A 47 8.02 -2.69 12.07
C ARG A 47 8.06 -2.69 10.56
N ALA A 48 8.20 -1.51 9.99
CA ALA A 48 8.41 -1.33 8.57
C ALA A 48 9.46 -0.25 8.34
N GLY A 49 10.32 -0.47 7.35
CA GLY A 49 11.26 0.51 6.84
C GLY A 49 11.01 0.71 5.35
N PHE A 50 11.17 1.96 4.88
CA PHE A 50 10.96 2.30 3.48
C PHE A 50 12.20 2.95 2.90
N GLY A 51 12.60 2.50 1.72
CA GLY A 51 13.74 3.04 0.97
C GLY A 51 13.29 3.56 -0.39
N ARG A 52 13.87 4.67 -0.84
CA ARG A 52 13.65 5.24 -2.16
C ARG A 52 14.98 5.51 -2.85
N ALA A 53 15.09 5.12 -4.11
CA ALA A 53 16.21 5.45 -4.98
C ALA A 53 15.69 5.94 -6.34
N SER A 54 16.44 6.79 -7.02
CA SER A 54 16.11 7.27 -8.36
C SER A 54 17.31 7.21 -9.29
N LEU A 55 17.09 6.84 -10.54
CA LEU A 55 18.12 6.96 -11.59
C LEU A 55 18.37 8.44 -11.95
N PRO A 56 19.52 8.76 -12.57
CA PRO A 56 19.79 10.09 -13.10
C PRO A 56 18.64 10.59 -13.99
N HIS A 57 18.38 11.90 -13.94
CA HIS A 57 17.31 12.55 -14.70
C HIS A 57 15.89 12.01 -14.44
N GLY A 58 15.66 11.27 -13.35
CA GLY A 58 14.33 10.79 -12.96
C GLY A 58 13.76 9.69 -13.85
N CYS A 59 14.59 9.01 -14.66
CA CYS A 59 14.14 7.99 -15.60
C CYS A 59 13.48 6.77 -14.93
N ALA A 60 13.81 6.50 -13.66
CA ALA A 60 13.12 5.52 -12.85
C ALA A 60 13.21 5.89 -11.37
N ILE A 61 12.17 5.53 -10.62
CA ILE A 61 12.15 5.60 -9.15
C ILE A 61 11.84 4.20 -8.63
N PHE A 62 12.65 3.73 -7.70
CA PHE A 62 12.47 2.49 -6.98
C PHE A 62 12.05 2.82 -5.55
N VAL A 63 10.95 2.24 -5.10
CA VAL A 63 10.51 2.33 -3.71
C VAL A 63 10.32 0.92 -3.16
N VAL A 64 10.92 0.67 -2.00
CA VAL A 64 10.94 -0.64 -1.35
C VAL A 64 10.37 -0.49 0.05
N GLY A 65 9.42 -1.35 0.41
CA GLY A 65 8.98 -1.55 1.79
C GLY A 65 9.60 -2.83 2.34
N PHE A 66 10.24 -2.74 3.50
CA PHE A 66 10.78 -3.88 4.23
C PHE A 66 10.03 -4.04 5.55
N TYR A 67 9.44 -5.20 5.78
CA TYR A 67 8.53 -5.46 6.89
C TYR A 67 9.09 -6.53 7.84
N MET A 68 8.96 -6.30 9.15
CA MET A 68 9.42 -7.20 10.20
C MET A 68 8.39 -7.23 11.35
N ASP A 69 7.86 -8.36 11.78
CA ASP A 69 7.85 -9.71 11.21
C ASP A 69 7.23 -9.76 9.81
N ARG A 70 7.57 -10.79 9.02
CA ARG A 70 7.09 -10.95 7.64
C ARG A 70 5.58 -11.20 7.61
N GLY A 71 4.88 -10.51 6.71
CA GLY A 71 3.50 -10.83 6.34
C GLY A 71 3.40 -11.75 5.12
N ASN A 72 2.19 -11.89 4.58
CA ASN A 72 1.91 -12.74 3.41
C ASN A 72 2.35 -14.20 3.59
N VAL A 73 2.27 -14.70 4.84
CA VAL A 73 2.54 -16.08 5.17
C VAL A 73 1.28 -16.89 4.88
N GLU A 74 1.43 -17.96 4.11
CA GLU A 74 0.34 -18.88 3.76
C GLU A 74 -0.27 -19.50 5.02
N GLY A 75 -1.60 -19.57 5.08
CA GLY A 75 -2.36 -20.00 6.26
C GLY A 75 -2.58 -18.91 7.31
N GLY A 76 -2.00 -17.71 7.12
CA GLY A 76 -2.11 -16.60 8.07
C GLY A 76 -3.09 -15.49 7.67
N TYR A 77 -3.69 -15.54 6.48
CA TYR A 77 -4.42 -14.40 5.91
C TYR A 77 -5.69 -14.06 6.68
N THR A 78 -6.48 -15.06 7.05
CA THR A 78 -7.75 -14.87 7.76
C THR A 78 -7.56 -14.22 9.14
N GLU A 79 -6.44 -14.47 9.81
CA GLU A 79 -6.11 -13.85 11.10
C GLU A 79 -5.45 -12.47 10.94
N ASN A 80 -4.66 -12.28 9.89
CA ASN A 80 -3.80 -11.12 9.74
C ASN A 80 -4.32 -10.03 8.79
N VAL A 81 -5.32 -10.34 7.96
CA VAL A 81 -5.96 -9.39 7.05
C VAL A 81 -7.42 -9.23 7.50
N PRO A 82 -7.71 -8.29 8.42
CA PRO A 82 -9.05 -8.12 8.94
C PRO A 82 -10.02 -7.67 7.83
N PRO A 83 -11.30 -8.08 7.91
CA PRO A 83 -12.32 -7.62 6.96
C PRO A 83 -12.55 -6.11 7.10
N LEU A 84 -13.20 -5.53 6.08
CA LEU A 84 -13.68 -4.16 6.16
C LEU A 84 -14.64 -3.99 7.35
N ILE A 85 -14.43 -2.94 8.12
CA ILE A 85 -15.38 -2.53 9.15
C ILE A 85 -16.54 -1.84 8.43
N GLU A 86 -17.79 -2.26 8.67
CA GLU A 86 -19.02 -1.70 8.08
C GLU A 86 -19.35 -0.26 8.56
N THR A 87 -18.35 0.59 8.70
CA THR A 87 -18.57 2.05 8.71
C THR A 87 -18.55 2.47 7.25
N LYS A 88 -19.71 2.84 6.68
CA LYS A 88 -19.91 3.52 5.38
C LYS A 88 -18.59 3.69 4.64
N ALA A 89 -18.32 2.84 3.64
CA ALA A 89 -17.08 2.74 2.88
C ALA A 89 -16.56 4.09 2.35
N ILE A 90 -15.96 4.87 3.25
CA ILE A 90 -15.06 5.95 2.95
C ILE A 90 -13.73 5.22 2.95
N LEU A 91 -13.31 4.75 1.78
CA LEU A 91 -11.91 4.40 1.64
C LEU A 91 -11.14 5.65 2.08
N PRO A 92 -10.05 5.55 2.85
CA PRO A 92 -9.31 6.72 3.35
C PRO A 92 -8.77 7.65 2.25
N PHE A 93 -9.05 7.35 0.98
CA PHE A 93 -8.60 8.03 -0.21
C PHE A 93 -9.68 8.15 -1.31
N ASP A 94 -10.97 8.03 -0.97
CA ASP A 94 -11.99 8.53 -1.91
C ASP A 94 -11.74 10.03 -2.09
N GLU A 95 -11.46 10.43 -3.33
CA GLU A 95 -10.82 11.68 -3.80
C GLU A 95 -11.44 13.02 -3.33
N LEU A 96 -12.45 13.00 -2.46
CA LEU A 96 -13.23 14.17 -2.07
C LEU A 96 -12.72 14.90 -0.82
N LEU A 97 -12.02 14.25 0.11
CA LEU A 97 -11.66 14.88 1.39
C LEU A 97 -10.35 15.70 1.35
N ILE A 98 -9.41 15.37 0.46
CA ILE A 98 -8.12 16.07 0.36
C ILE A 98 -8.25 17.42 -0.37
N LYS A 99 -9.32 17.64 -1.16
CA LYS A 99 -9.57 18.93 -1.83
C LYS A 99 -10.34 19.96 -0.99
N GLN A 100 -10.73 19.64 0.24
CA GLN A 100 -11.45 20.56 1.12
C GLN A 100 -10.61 21.11 2.28
N LEU A 101 -9.31 20.77 2.35
CA LEU A 101 -8.39 21.24 3.39
C LEU A 101 -7.14 21.96 2.84
N CYS A 102 -7.18 22.41 1.58
CA CYS A 102 -6.24 23.39 1.02
C CYS A 102 -7.02 24.59 0.50
#